data_AF-K0K3J2-F1
#
_entry.id   AF-K0K3J2-F1
#
_cell.length_a   1.000
_cell.length_b   1.000
_cell.length_c   1.000
_cell.angle_alpha   90.00
_cell.angle_beta   90.00
_cell.angle_gamma   90.00
#
_symmetry.space_group_name_H-M   'P 1'
#
loop_
_entity.id
_entity.type
_entity.pdbx_description
1 polymer ?
#
loop_
_entity_poly.entity_id
_entity_poly.type
_entity_poly.pdbx_seq_one_letter_code
_entity_poly.pdbx_strand_id
1 'polypeptide(L)'
;MTQSPVRPPAWLPDPLDDSLVRYWDGGRWTFHTAVRRVAVAEPVAAAPPEPAVLALRPDIAAALDRVRGALTGSMKEVHLLAGHLRPEERVLALTAAQGEGFGVLACTDRRLLFLFVGVLRRQFVEVDWNQAKGVFYDRASKAFTVYTTKPTKRAVPAMSVRVGRVEDAQAVAHAAQAASAAPRLDIV
;
A
#
# COMPACT_ATOMS: atom_id res chain seq x y z
N MET A 1 -46.23 42.91 14.94
CA MET A 1 -45.14 43.07 15.94
C MET A 1 -44.27 41.82 15.87
N THR A 2 -43.22 41.84 15.05
CA THR A 2 -42.29 40.72 14.92
C THR A 2 -41.12 40.97 15.86
N GLN A 3 -41.12 40.26 17.00
CA GLN A 3 -40.05 40.31 17.99
C GLN A 3 -38.78 39.70 17.36
N SER A 4 -37.78 40.54 17.08
CA SER A 4 -36.46 40.06 16.66
C SER A 4 -35.89 39.16 17.76
N PRO A 5 -35.37 37.96 17.45
CA PRO A 5 -34.76 37.12 18.47
C PRO A 5 -33.54 37.85 19.04
N VAL A 6 -33.64 38.25 20.31
CA VAL A 6 -32.51 38.82 21.07
C VAL A 6 -31.51 37.70 21.25
N ARG A 7 -30.38 37.79 20.53
CA ARG A 7 -29.32 36.80 20.62
C ARG A 7 -28.68 36.91 22.01
N PRO A 8 -28.61 35.82 22.81
CA PRO A 8 -28.00 35.86 24.12
C PRO A 8 -26.49 36.14 24.05
N PRO A 9 -25.87 36.63 25.14
CA PRO A 9 -24.43 36.87 25.18
C PRO A 9 -23.64 35.58 24.91
N ALA A 10 -22.69 35.63 23.97
CA ALA A 10 -21.95 34.46 23.53
C ALA A 10 -20.65 34.85 22.78
N TRP A 11 -19.69 33.91 22.75
CA TRP A 11 -18.54 33.98 21.83
C TRP A 11 -18.97 33.49 20.46
N LEU A 12 -18.80 34.33 19.44
CA LEU A 12 -19.27 34.07 18.08
C LEU A 12 -18.16 34.40 17.08
N PRO A 13 -18.20 33.85 15.84
CA PRO A 13 -17.24 34.21 14.80
C PRO A 13 -17.18 35.72 14.59
N ASP A 14 -15.97 36.27 14.55
CA ASP A 14 -15.76 37.71 14.34
C ASP A 14 -16.09 38.06 12.88
N PRO A 15 -17.05 38.95 12.60
CA PRO A 15 -17.41 39.32 11.22
C PRO A 15 -16.29 40.05 10.47
N LEU A 16 -15.25 40.49 11.16
CA LEU A 16 -14.09 41.15 10.55
C LEU A 16 -12.89 40.21 10.35
N ASP A 17 -12.85 39.08 11.05
CA ASP A 17 -11.72 38.13 11.01
C ASP A 17 -12.17 36.70 11.34
N ASP A 18 -12.27 35.84 10.32
CA ASP A 18 -12.71 34.45 10.45
C ASP A 18 -11.80 33.57 11.35
N SER A 19 -10.58 34.04 11.66
CA SER A 19 -9.66 33.34 12.57
C SER A 19 -9.95 33.61 14.04
N LEU A 20 -10.85 34.55 14.35
CA LEU A 20 -11.16 34.99 15.70
C LEU A 20 -12.62 34.68 16.09
N VAL A 21 -12.84 34.54 17.38
CA VAL A 21 -14.16 34.69 18.00
C VAL A 21 -14.19 36.00 18.77
N ARG A 22 -15.28 36.76 18.62
CA ARG A 22 -15.53 38.00 19.34
C ARG A 22 -16.72 37.80 20.29
N TYR A 23 -16.66 38.43 21.47
CA TYR A 23 -17.74 38.31 22.44
C TYR A 23 -18.88 39.28 22.10
N TRP A 24 -20.09 38.73 21.97
CA TRP A 24 -21.36 39.46 21.85
C TRP A 24 -21.99 39.59 23.24
N ASP A 25 -22.40 40.80 23.63
CA ASP A 25 -22.94 41.08 24.96
C ASP A 25 -24.48 41.01 25.06
N GLY A 26 -25.16 40.64 23.97
CA GLY A 26 -26.62 40.64 23.89
C GLY A 26 -27.22 41.80 23.10
N GLY A 27 -26.45 42.88 22.86
CA GLY A 27 -26.89 44.03 22.07
C GLY A 27 -25.83 44.60 21.11
N ARG A 28 -24.54 44.36 21.38
CA ARG A 28 -23.42 44.81 20.55
C ARG A 28 -22.22 43.86 20.64
N TRP A 29 -21.34 43.99 19.65
CA TRP A 29 -20.03 43.34 19.66
C TRP A 29 -19.10 44.09 20.62
N THR A 30 -18.38 43.36 21.46
CA THR A 30 -17.34 43.92 22.35
C THR A 30 -15.96 43.85 21.68
N PHE A 31 -14.96 44.51 22.28
CA PHE A 31 -13.57 44.41 21.84
C PHE A 31 -12.86 43.14 22.33
N HIS A 32 -13.54 42.28 23.09
CA HIS A 32 -12.97 41.03 23.55
C HIS A 32 -12.93 40.03 22.40
N THR A 33 -11.72 39.70 21.95
CA THR A 33 -11.45 38.67 20.94
C THR A 33 -10.63 37.54 21.55
N ALA A 34 -10.83 36.34 21.02
CA ALA A 34 -9.99 35.19 21.30
C ALA A 34 -9.71 34.45 19.99
N VAL A 35 -8.55 33.80 19.89
CA VAL A 35 -8.25 32.94 18.75
C VAL A 35 -9.30 31.84 18.69
N ARG A 36 -9.94 31.68 17.54
CA ARG A 36 -10.89 30.59 17.32
C ARG A 36 -10.10 29.30 17.44
N ARG A 37 -10.23 28.62 18.58
CA ARG A 37 -9.85 27.22 18.69
C ARG A 37 -10.80 26.44 17.81
N VAL A 38 -10.39 26.24 16.55
CA VAL A 38 -10.90 25.12 15.79
C VAL A 38 -10.50 23.91 16.60
N ALA A 39 -11.47 23.32 17.32
CA ALA A 39 -11.35 21.93 17.70
C ALA A 39 -11.07 21.23 16.36
N VAL A 40 -9.83 20.80 16.18
CA VAL A 40 -9.51 19.87 15.10
C VAL A 40 -10.54 18.78 15.27
N ALA A 41 -11.50 18.72 14.35
CA ALA A 41 -12.40 17.60 14.28
C ALA A 41 -11.50 16.37 14.34
N GLU A 42 -11.69 15.53 15.35
CA GLU A 42 -11.01 14.25 15.41
C GLU A 42 -11.11 13.66 14.00
N PRO A 43 -9.99 13.30 13.36
CA PRO A 43 -10.04 12.81 12.01
C PRO A 43 -11.00 11.62 12.02
N VAL A 44 -12.08 11.72 11.25
CA VAL A 44 -12.96 10.61 10.88
C VAL A 44 -12.05 9.42 10.61
N ALA A 45 -12.07 8.44 11.53
CA ALA A 45 -11.35 7.17 11.49
C ALA A 45 -10.40 7.02 10.31
N ALA A 46 -9.31 7.79 10.33
CA ALA A 46 -8.16 7.51 9.49
C ALA A 46 -7.51 6.27 10.09
N ALA A 47 -7.15 5.33 9.23
CA ALA A 47 -6.50 4.08 9.56
C ALA A 47 -5.41 4.25 10.65
N PRO A 48 -5.15 3.19 11.46
CA PRO A 48 -4.23 3.27 12.59
C PRO A 48 -2.90 3.94 12.21
N PRO A 49 -2.35 4.80 13.09
CA PRO A 49 -1.05 5.44 12.85
C PRO A 49 0.01 4.36 12.68
N GLU A 50 0.83 4.46 11.62
CA GLU A 50 2.06 3.68 11.49
C GLU A 50 2.93 3.88 12.75
N PRO A 51 3.34 2.81 13.42
CA PRO A 51 4.62 2.81 14.11
C PRO A 51 5.69 2.47 13.07
N ALA A 52 6.30 3.50 12.47
CA ALA A 52 7.62 3.37 11.92
C ALA A 52 8.58 3.06 13.08
N VAL A 53 8.85 1.77 13.29
CA VAL A 53 10.15 1.06 13.26
C VAL A 53 9.88 -0.30 13.93
N LEU A 54 10.10 -1.40 13.19
CA LEU A 54 9.94 -2.83 13.56
C LEU A 54 8.57 -3.50 13.35
N ALA A 55 7.46 -2.77 13.26
CA ALA A 55 6.18 -3.39 12.92
C ALA A 55 6.09 -3.62 11.40
N LEU A 56 6.01 -4.89 11.00
CA LEU A 56 5.80 -5.28 9.60
C LEU A 56 4.47 -4.66 9.10
N ARG A 57 4.49 -4.07 7.91
CA ARG A 57 3.29 -3.47 7.28
C ARG A 57 2.14 -4.50 7.27
N PRO A 58 0.90 -4.13 7.65
CA PRO A 58 -0.17 -5.11 7.94
C PRO A 58 -0.55 -6.00 6.74
N ASP A 59 -0.44 -5.49 5.52
CA ASP A 59 -0.65 -6.26 4.28
C ASP A 59 0.47 -7.27 4.03
N ILE A 60 1.73 -6.91 4.33
CA ILE A 60 2.86 -7.85 4.27
C ILE A 60 2.66 -8.95 5.32
N ALA A 61 2.26 -8.60 6.55
CA ALA A 61 1.97 -9.57 7.61
C ALA A 61 0.81 -10.52 7.21
N ALA A 62 -0.29 -9.98 6.67
CA ALA A 62 -1.41 -10.78 6.21
C ALA A 62 -1.04 -11.70 5.04
N ALA A 63 -0.17 -11.26 4.13
CA ALA A 63 0.36 -12.08 3.06
C ALA A 63 1.31 -13.17 3.58
N LEU A 64 2.13 -12.83 4.58
CA LEU A 64 3.06 -13.74 5.27
C LEU A 64 2.33 -14.89 5.95
N ASP A 65 1.22 -14.62 6.65
CA ASP A 65 0.40 -15.64 7.34
C ASP A 65 -0.23 -16.66 6.36
N ARG A 66 -0.36 -16.30 5.08
CA ARG A 66 -0.90 -17.20 4.04
C ARG A 66 0.16 -18.10 3.42
N VAL A 67 1.45 -17.79 3.61
CA VAL A 67 2.54 -18.58 3.05
C VAL A 67 2.55 -19.97 3.68
N ARG A 68 2.59 -21.00 2.86
CA ARG A 68 2.72 -22.39 3.31
C ARG A 68 4.18 -22.82 3.37
N GLY A 69 4.99 -22.36 2.41
CA GLY A 69 6.41 -22.65 2.32
C GLY A 69 7.24 -22.06 3.46
N ALA A 70 8.45 -22.62 3.66
CA ALA A 70 9.42 -22.04 4.57
C ALA A 70 10.08 -20.81 3.92
N LEU A 71 10.12 -19.70 4.65
CA LEU A 71 10.84 -18.46 4.27
C LEU A 71 12.28 -18.43 4.79
N THR A 72 12.85 -19.60 5.10
CA THR A 72 14.19 -19.74 5.65
C THR A 72 15.21 -19.11 4.70
N GLY A 73 15.92 -18.09 5.18
CA GLY A 73 16.89 -17.35 4.37
C GLY A 73 16.32 -16.16 3.58
N SER A 74 14.99 -15.95 3.60
CA SER A 74 14.32 -14.84 2.90
C SER A 74 13.58 -13.88 3.84
N MET A 75 13.60 -14.13 5.15
CA MET A 75 12.96 -13.25 6.14
C MET A 75 13.56 -11.85 6.15
N LYS A 76 14.86 -11.69 5.89
CA LYS A 76 15.48 -10.36 5.77
C LYS A 76 14.80 -9.54 4.67
N GLU A 77 14.57 -10.15 3.52
CA GLU A 77 13.89 -9.54 2.37
C GLU A 77 12.44 -9.21 2.69
N VAL A 78 11.73 -10.03 3.48
CA VAL A 78 10.37 -9.70 3.96
C VAL A 78 10.39 -8.39 4.77
N HIS A 79 11.37 -8.20 5.66
CA HIS A 79 11.50 -6.96 6.43
C HIS A 79 11.90 -5.75 5.57
N LEU A 80 12.70 -5.97 4.52
CA LEU A 80 13.10 -4.93 3.59
C LEU A 80 12.01 -4.56 2.58
N LEU A 81 11.03 -5.45 2.37
CA LEU A 81 10.00 -5.30 1.35
C LEU A 81 9.25 -3.97 1.45
N ALA A 82 8.93 -3.51 2.67
CA ALA A 82 8.24 -2.25 2.88
C ALA A 82 8.97 -1.04 2.26
N GLY A 83 10.31 -1.04 2.28
CA GLY A 83 11.12 0.02 1.67
C GLY A 83 11.16 -0.01 0.13
N HIS A 84 10.66 -1.08 -0.48
CA HIS A 84 10.57 -1.24 -1.93
C HIS A 84 9.15 -1.07 -2.48
N LEU A 85 8.15 -0.93 -1.61
CA LEU A 85 6.76 -0.69 -2.00
C LEU A 85 6.50 0.80 -2.12
N ARG A 86 5.62 1.18 -3.06
CA ARG A 86 5.06 2.54 -3.08
C ARG A 86 4.09 2.71 -1.89
N PRO A 87 3.86 3.95 -1.40
CA PRO A 87 3.03 4.16 -0.21
C PRO A 87 1.62 3.54 -0.32
N GLU A 88 0.98 3.63 -1.49
CA GLU A 88 -0.38 3.10 -1.70
C GLU A 88 -0.40 1.67 -2.26
N GLU A 89 0.76 1.11 -2.64
CA GLU A 89 0.87 -0.23 -3.22
C GLU A 89 0.67 -1.28 -2.15
N ARG A 90 -0.21 -2.27 -2.37
CA ARG A 90 -0.57 -3.28 -1.37
C ARG A 90 -0.07 -4.67 -1.74
N VAL A 91 0.49 -5.39 -0.78
CA VAL A 91 0.90 -6.80 -0.98
C VAL A 91 -0.31 -7.73 -0.87
N LEU A 92 -0.59 -8.47 -1.94
CA LEU A 92 -1.72 -9.39 -2.04
C LEU A 92 -1.31 -10.81 -1.67
N ALA A 93 -0.13 -11.23 -2.14
CA ALA A 93 0.47 -12.52 -1.85
C ALA A 93 1.99 -12.40 -1.90
N LEU A 94 2.70 -13.23 -1.13
CA LEU A 94 4.16 -13.34 -1.19
C LEU A 94 4.58 -14.80 -1.03
N THR A 95 5.80 -15.13 -1.42
CA THR A 95 6.41 -16.46 -1.21
C THR A 95 7.94 -16.36 -1.21
N ALA A 96 8.60 -17.34 -0.60
CA ALA A 96 10.00 -17.59 -0.90
C ALA A 96 10.16 -17.98 -2.37
N ALA A 97 11.17 -17.41 -3.02
CA ALA A 97 11.54 -17.78 -4.37
C ALA A 97 13.07 -17.72 -4.53
N GLN A 98 13.58 -18.44 -5.53
CA GLN A 98 15.00 -18.46 -5.86
C GLN A 98 15.23 -17.87 -7.26
N GLY A 99 15.91 -16.73 -7.32
CA GLY A 99 16.46 -16.14 -8.54
C GLY A 99 17.94 -16.46 -8.66
N GLU A 100 18.79 -15.44 -8.63
CA GLU A 100 20.24 -15.58 -8.40
C GLU A 100 20.56 -16.04 -6.97
N GLY A 101 19.65 -15.78 -6.02
CA GLY A 101 19.71 -16.24 -4.64
C GLY A 101 18.32 -16.44 -4.04
N PHE A 102 18.26 -16.80 -2.76
CA PHE A 102 17.00 -16.98 -2.03
C PHE A 102 16.43 -15.64 -1.61
N GLY A 103 15.25 -15.30 -2.12
CA GLY A 103 14.60 -14.02 -1.89
C GLY A 103 13.09 -14.15 -1.76
N VAL A 104 12.41 -13.01 -1.81
CA VAL A 104 10.95 -12.93 -1.72
C VAL A 104 10.41 -12.55 -3.09
N LEU A 105 9.46 -13.34 -3.57
CA LEU A 105 8.56 -12.97 -4.66
C LEU A 105 7.28 -12.40 -4.04
N ALA A 106 6.97 -11.14 -4.33
CA ALA A 106 5.77 -10.47 -3.86
C ALA A 106 4.89 -10.05 -5.05
N CYS A 107 3.60 -10.33 -4.90
CA CYS A 107 2.54 -9.89 -5.79
C CYS A 107 1.80 -8.74 -5.15
N THR A 108 1.78 -7.60 -5.82
CA THR A 108 1.06 -6.41 -5.37
C THR A 108 -0.14 -6.13 -6.27
N ASP A 109 -0.95 -5.15 -5.90
CA ASP A 109 -2.03 -4.62 -6.75
C ASP A 109 -1.51 -3.89 -8.01
N ARG A 110 -0.23 -3.53 -8.05
CA ARG A 110 0.39 -2.78 -9.15
C ARG A 110 1.32 -3.62 -10.02
N ARG A 111 2.10 -4.52 -9.42
CA ARG A 111 3.19 -5.24 -10.08
C ARG A 111 3.56 -6.55 -9.37
N LEU A 112 4.34 -7.37 -10.06
CA LEU A 112 5.11 -8.44 -9.46
C LEU A 112 6.53 -7.95 -9.18
N LEU A 113 7.09 -8.29 -8.03
CA LEU A 113 8.48 -7.98 -7.72
C LEU A 113 9.19 -9.16 -7.04
N PHE A 114 10.46 -9.32 -7.35
CA PHE A 114 11.37 -10.24 -6.70
C PHE A 114 12.51 -9.47 -6.06
N LEU A 115 12.75 -9.72 -4.78
CA LEU A 115 13.80 -9.09 -3.99
C LEU A 115 14.73 -10.15 -3.39
N PHE A 116 16.03 -9.99 -3.60
CA PHE A 116 17.09 -10.77 -2.97
C PHE A 116 18.25 -9.87 -2.58
N VAL A 117 18.73 -9.98 -1.33
CA VAL A 117 19.86 -9.19 -0.82
C VAL A 117 20.89 -10.10 -0.14
N GLY A 118 21.80 -10.65 -0.94
CA GLY A 118 22.98 -11.37 -0.47
C GLY A 118 24.14 -10.46 -0.06
N VAL A 119 25.25 -11.07 0.39
CA VAL A 119 26.45 -10.34 0.84
C VAL A 119 27.19 -9.66 -0.32
N LEU A 120 27.32 -10.36 -1.45
CA LEU A 120 28.05 -9.89 -2.64
C LEU A 120 27.14 -9.45 -3.78
N ARG A 121 25.89 -9.90 -3.77
CA ARG A 121 24.93 -9.67 -4.86
C ARG A 121 23.58 -9.28 -4.31
N ARG A 122 22.91 -8.42 -5.06
CA ARG A 122 21.52 -8.04 -4.86
C ARG A 122 20.79 -8.19 -6.18
N GLN A 123 19.54 -8.64 -6.11
CA GLN A 123 18.67 -8.75 -7.26
C GLN A 123 17.34 -8.11 -6.90
N PHE A 124 16.92 -7.16 -7.71
CA PHE A 124 15.61 -6.54 -7.64
C PHE A 124 15.05 -6.53 -9.05
N VAL A 125 13.96 -7.27 -9.25
CA VAL A 125 13.29 -7.40 -10.54
C VAL A 125 11.82 -7.10 -10.34
N GLU A 126 11.26 -6.22 -11.15
CA GLU A 126 9.86 -5.86 -11.10
C GLU A 126 9.23 -5.92 -12.48
N VAL A 127 7.95 -6.29 -12.52
CA VAL A 127 7.14 -6.28 -13.74
C VAL A 127 5.77 -5.72 -13.41
N ASP A 128 5.48 -4.52 -13.92
CA ASP A 128 4.17 -3.91 -13.79
C ASP A 128 3.09 -4.72 -14.52
N TRP A 129 1.87 -4.77 -13.97
CA TRP A 129 0.79 -5.53 -14.62
C TRP A 129 0.37 -4.96 -15.97
N ASN A 130 0.66 -3.68 -16.27
CA ASN A 130 0.42 -3.11 -17.61
C ASN A 130 1.40 -3.66 -18.66
N GLN A 131 2.60 -4.09 -18.24
CA GLN A 131 3.62 -4.67 -19.09
C GLN A 131 3.45 -6.19 -19.20
N ALA A 132 2.97 -6.85 -18.14
CA ALA A 132 2.76 -8.30 -18.12
C ALA A 132 1.79 -8.75 -19.23
N LYS A 133 2.25 -9.65 -20.08
CA LYS A 133 1.45 -10.31 -21.15
C LYS A 133 1.14 -11.76 -20.83
N GLY A 134 1.87 -12.37 -19.90
CA GLY A 134 1.59 -13.72 -19.43
C GLY A 134 2.40 -14.08 -18.20
N VAL A 135 1.77 -14.83 -17.30
CA VAL A 135 2.38 -15.39 -16.08
C VAL A 135 2.19 -16.90 -16.13
N PHE A 136 3.27 -17.66 -15.95
CA PHE A 136 3.25 -19.11 -16.03
C PHE A 136 3.99 -19.71 -14.85
N TYR A 137 3.47 -20.84 -14.37
CA TYR A 137 4.18 -21.68 -13.42
C TYR A 137 4.34 -23.08 -14.03
N ASP A 138 5.60 -23.50 -14.23
CA ASP A 138 5.91 -24.86 -14.62
C ASP A 138 6.19 -25.70 -13.36
N ARG A 139 5.35 -26.71 -13.13
CA ARG A 139 5.45 -27.60 -11.98
C ARG A 139 6.70 -28.50 -12.02
N ALA A 140 7.17 -28.87 -13.21
CA ALA A 140 8.32 -29.75 -13.37
C ALA A 140 9.62 -29.05 -12.98
N SER A 141 9.84 -27.85 -13.53
CA SER A 141 11.02 -27.03 -13.22
C SER A 141 10.85 -26.14 -11.99
N LYS A 142 9.63 -26.05 -11.45
CA LYS A 142 9.21 -25.11 -10.39
C LYS A 142 9.42 -23.64 -10.78
N ALA A 143 9.53 -23.36 -12.08
CA ALA A 143 9.80 -22.03 -12.58
C ALA A 143 8.51 -21.21 -12.63
N PHE A 144 8.52 -20.07 -11.96
CA PHE A 144 7.54 -19.02 -12.08
C PHE A 144 8.10 -17.95 -13.03
N THR A 145 7.47 -17.79 -14.18
CA THR A 145 7.94 -16.91 -15.25
C THR A 145 6.90 -15.87 -15.62
N VAL A 146 7.37 -14.65 -15.88
CA VAL A 146 6.54 -13.55 -16.38
C VAL A 146 7.12 -13.04 -17.68
N TYR A 147 6.25 -12.87 -18.67
CA TYR A 147 6.59 -12.34 -19.98
C TYR A 147 5.94 -10.97 -20.15
N THR A 148 6.72 -10.00 -20.64
CA THR A 148 6.23 -8.69 -21.08
C THR A 148 5.97 -8.63 -22.59
N THR A 149 6.30 -9.70 -23.30
CA THR A 149 6.04 -9.91 -24.72
C THR A 149 5.14 -11.13 -24.92
N LYS A 150 4.61 -11.30 -26.13
CA LYS A 150 3.79 -12.48 -26.45
C LYS A 150 4.61 -13.75 -26.19
N PRO A 151 4.16 -14.67 -25.33
CA PRO A 151 4.88 -15.90 -25.03
C PRO A 151 5.03 -16.74 -26.31
N THR A 152 6.26 -16.94 -26.75
CA THR A 152 6.63 -17.82 -27.87
C THR A 152 7.76 -18.72 -27.44
N LYS A 153 8.08 -19.78 -28.21
CA LYS A 153 9.18 -20.70 -27.87
C LYS A 153 10.55 -20.03 -27.69
N ARG A 154 10.74 -18.82 -28.24
CA ARG A 154 11.98 -18.03 -28.15
C ARG A 154 11.84 -16.79 -27.26
N ALA A 155 10.67 -16.58 -26.66
CA ALA A 155 10.46 -15.43 -25.80
C ALA A 155 11.34 -15.55 -24.56
N VAL A 156 12.07 -14.47 -24.24
CA VAL A 156 12.84 -14.37 -23.00
C VAL A 156 11.90 -13.84 -21.92
N PRO A 157 11.78 -14.52 -20.77
CA PRO A 157 10.96 -14.02 -19.67
C PRO A 157 11.59 -12.75 -19.09
N ALA A 158 10.74 -11.76 -18.76
CA ALA A 158 11.16 -10.57 -18.05
C ALA A 158 11.51 -10.87 -16.58
N MET A 159 10.86 -11.88 -16.01
CA MET A 159 11.17 -12.40 -14.68
C MET A 159 11.10 -13.94 -14.72
N SER A 160 12.08 -14.60 -14.11
CA SER A 160 12.09 -16.05 -13.94
C SER A 160 12.69 -16.40 -12.60
N VAL A 161 11.88 -16.93 -11.69
CA VAL A 161 12.30 -17.36 -10.35
C VAL A 161 11.75 -18.75 -10.05
N ARG A 162 12.40 -19.52 -9.19
CA ARG A 162 11.91 -20.83 -8.76
C ARG A 162 11.10 -20.71 -7.48
N VAL A 163 9.88 -21.23 -7.47
CA VAL A 163 9.01 -21.28 -6.29
C VAL A 163 8.84 -22.73 -5.85
N GLY A 164 9.34 -23.04 -4.66
CA GLY A 164 9.53 -24.43 -4.21
C GLY A 164 8.23 -25.23 -4.05
N ARG A 165 7.15 -24.56 -3.64
CA ARG A 165 5.83 -25.15 -3.41
C ARG A 165 4.81 -24.64 -4.43
N VAL A 166 4.00 -25.56 -4.93
CA VAL A 166 2.97 -25.27 -5.94
C VAL A 166 1.82 -24.45 -5.36
N GLU A 167 1.46 -24.66 -4.09
CA GLU A 167 0.38 -23.92 -3.41
C GLU A 167 0.70 -22.43 -3.32
N ASP A 168 1.93 -22.09 -2.92
CA ASP A 168 2.39 -20.70 -2.85
C ASP A 168 2.47 -20.07 -4.25
N ALA A 169 2.95 -20.83 -5.25
CA ALA A 169 2.98 -20.37 -6.63
C ALA A 169 1.57 -20.12 -7.19
N GLN A 170 0.60 -20.97 -6.86
CA GLN A 170 -0.80 -20.81 -7.23
C GLN A 170 -1.43 -19.59 -6.54
N ALA A 171 -1.14 -19.39 -5.25
CA ALA A 171 -1.61 -18.20 -4.52
C ALA A 171 -1.10 -16.91 -5.16
N VAL A 172 0.19 -16.86 -5.52
CA VAL A 172 0.78 -15.73 -6.23
C VAL A 172 0.20 -15.56 -7.63
N ALA A 173 0.02 -16.65 -8.40
CA ALA A 173 -0.56 -16.58 -9.74
C ALA A 173 -2.03 -16.11 -9.72
N HIS A 174 -2.83 -16.59 -8.76
CA HIS A 174 -4.21 -16.16 -8.58
C HIS A 174 -4.28 -14.68 -8.17
N ALA A 175 -3.43 -14.23 -7.24
CA ALA A 175 -3.33 -12.83 -6.87
C ALA A 175 -2.91 -11.94 -8.07
N ALA A 176 -1.97 -12.41 -8.88
CA ALA A 176 -1.52 -11.71 -10.08
C ALA A 176 -2.64 -11.59 -11.11
N GLN A 177 -3.42 -12.65 -11.33
CA GLN A 177 -4.58 -12.64 -12.21
C GLN A 177 -5.65 -11.65 -11.73
N ALA A 178 -5.96 -11.64 -10.43
CA ALA A 178 -6.92 -10.71 -9.85
C ALA A 178 -6.45 -9.25 -9.96
N ALA A 179 -5.17 -8.98 -9.67
CA ALA A 179 -4.59 -7.64 -9.74
C ALA A 179 -4.47 -7.11 -11.18
N SER A 180 -4.15 -7.98 -12.13
CA SER A 180 -4.09 -7.62 -13.55
C SER A 180 -5.46 -7.39 -14.17
N ALA A 181 -6.52 -8.03 -13.65
CA ALA A 181 -7.88 -7.90 -14.15
C ALA A 181 -8.64 -6.73 -13.52
N ALA A 182 -8.13 -6.13 -12.44
CA ALA A 182 -8.77 -5.02 -11.76
C ALA A 182 -8.81 -3.77 -12.66
N PRO A 183 -9.99 -3.14 -12.87
CA PRO A 183 -10.10 -1.91 -13.64
C PRO A 183 -9.36 -0.79 -12.91
N ARG A 184 -8.32 -0.25 -13.55
CA ARG A 184 -7.56 0.89 -13.04
C ARG A 184 -8.21 2.16 -13.55
N LEU A 185 -8.91 2.84 -12.66
CA LEU A 185 -9.43 4.18 -12.91
C LEU A 185 -8.25 5.15 -12.82
N ASP A 186 -7.70 5.53 -13.97
CA ASP A 186 -6.80 6.67 -14.08
C ASP A 186 -7.66 7.94 -14.05
N ILE A 187 -7.60 8.70 -12.97
CA ILE A 187 -8.17 10.05 -12.91
C ILE A 187 -7.10 10.98 -13.50
N VAL A 188 -7.35 11.49 -14.71
CA VAL A 188 -6.54 12.52 -15.38
C VAL A 188 -7.06 13.90 -15.00
#